data_AF-A0A936I0P9-F1
#
_entry.id   AF-A0A936I0P9-F1
#
_cell.length_a   1.000
_cell.length_b   1.000
_cell.length_c   1.000
_cell.angle_alpha   90.00
_cell.angle_beta   90.00
_cell.angle_gamma   90.00
#
_symmetry.space_group_name_H-M   'P 1'
#
loop_
_entity.id
_entity.type
_entity.pdbx_description
1 polymer ?
#
loop_
_entity_poly.entity_id
_entity_poly.type
_entity_poly.pdbx_seq_one_letter_code
_entity_poly.pdbx_strand_id
1 'polypeptide(L)'
;MAFKKFAVNSILVLLSTGLSLVAAEWIFRYMVFSSAPAFKGLKDAGVLADPFNEAAYWKLYYLFGGEYGPPADPHPLLGWRGDFKPGSLMHHQAAEVGARRPVLLYGDSYAQCMPEVTCFQQLLNTDTAFARDHFLLNYGTGGYGVDQIALLFEQTFLRYERPVVVFSLMVTDMDRSPLDWRTGQKPISASKGTAYG
;
A
#
# COMPACT_ATOMS: atom_id res chain seq x y z
N MET A 1 -23.33 -54.02 17.05
CA MET A 1 -23.11 -54.09 15.58
C MET A 1 -23.55 -52.82 14.85
N ALA A 2 -24.68 -52.19 15.23
CA ALA A 2 -25.16 -50.93 14.64
C ALA A 2 -24.17 -49.75 14.77
N PHE A 3 -23.57 -49.57 15.95
CA PHE A 3 -22.58 -48.50 16.19
C PHE A 3 -21.35 -48.60 15.28
N LYS A 4 -20.83 -49.81 15.03
CA LYS A 4 -19.69 -50.05 14.13
C LYS A 4 -20.03 -49.69 12.68
N LYS A 5 -21.23 -50.04 12.20
CA LYS A 5 -21.71 -49.68 10.86
C LYS A 5 -21.90 -48.17 10.71
N PHE A 6 -22.48 -47.54 11.72
CA PHE A 6 -22.63 -46.09 11.78
C PHE A 6 -21.27 -45.39 11.70
N ALA A 7 -20.31 -45.79 12.54
CA ALA A 7 -18.97 -45.20 12.55
C ALA A 7 -18.24 -45.35 11.21
N VAL A 8 -18.28 -46.54 10.59
CA VAL A 8 -17.65 -46.77 9.27
C VAL A 8 -18.30 -45.89 8.19
N ASN A 9 -19.63 -45.79 8.15
CA ASN A 9 -20.33 -44.95 7.18
C ASN A 9 -20.00 -43.46 7.38
N SER A 10 -19.93 -42.98 8.63
CA SER A 10 -19.54 -41.61 8.92
C SER A 10 -18.11 -41.31 8.45
N ILE A 11 -17.17 -42.22 8.67
CA ILE A 11 -15.79 -42.08 8.19
C ILE A 11 -15.76 -42.04 6.66
N LEU A 12 -16.49 -42.91 5.98
CA LEU A 12 -16.55 -42.92 4.52
C LEU A 12 -17.12 -41.62 3.96
N VAL A 13 -18.18 -41.08 4.57
CA VAL A 13 -18.74 -39.78 4.18
C VAL A 13 -17.69 -38.69 4.35
N LEU A 14 -17.07 -38.58 5.53
CA LEU A 14 -16.04 -37.56 5.79
C LEU A 14 -14.85 -37.66 4.82
N LEU A 15 -14.36 -38.87 4.56
CA LEU A 15 -13.27 -39.10 3.61
C LEU A 15 -13.68 -38.73 2.18
N SER A 16 -14.86 -39.15 1.73
CA SER A 16 -15.36 -38.83 0.39
C SER A 16 -15.53 -37.32 0.20
N THR A 17 -16.14 -36.63 1.17
CA THR A 17 -16.29 -35.17 1.15
C THR A 17 -14.93 -34.48 1.15
N GLY A 18 -14.00 -34.91 2.01
CA GLY A 18 -12.64 -34.36 2.03
C GLY A 18 -11.92 -34.51 0.69
N LEU A 19 -11.97 -35.72 0.09
CA LEU A 19 -11.37 -35.98 -1.22
C LEU A 19 -12.05 -35.15 -2.33
N SER A 20 -13.37 -35.02 -2.31
CA SER A 20 -14.10 -34.19 -3.28
C SER A 20 -13.71 -32.71 -3.18
N LEU A 21 -13.54 -32.17 -1.97
CA LEU A 21 -13.11 -30.79 -1.76
C LEU A 21 -11.68 -30.56 -2.26
N VAL A 22 -10.76 -31.50 -1.99
CA VAL A 22 -9.38 -31.44 -2.48
C VAL A 22 -9.34 -31.50 -4.02
N ALA A 23 -10.13 -32.41 -4.62
CA ALA A 23 -10.23 -32.51 -6.07
C ALA A 23 -10.82 -31.23 -6.69
N ALA A 24 -11.87 -30.67 -6.09
CA ALA A 24 -12.49 -29.43 -6.55
C ALA A 24 -11.51 -28.24 -6.49
N GLU A 25 -10.79 -28.07 -5.39
CA GLU A 25 -9.76 -27.04 -5.23
C GLU A 25 -8.63 -27.21 -6.26
N TRP A 26 -8.19 -28.45 -6.50
CA TRP A 26 -7.16 -28.74 -7.48
C TRP A 26 -7.60 -28.40 -8.91
N ILE A 27 -8.81 -28.81 -9.29
CA ILE A 27 -9.41 -28.47 -10.60
C ILE A 27 -9.55 -26.96 -10.73
N PHE A 28 -10.04 -26.27 -9.70
CA PHE A 28 -10.21 -24.82 -9.71
C PHE A 28 -8.87 -24.10 -9.90
N ARG A 29 -7.83 -24.45 -9.13
CA ARG A 29 -6.48 -23.89 -9.31
C ARG A 29 -5.94 -24.17 -10.70
N TYR A 30 -6.12 -25.40 -11.21
CA TYR A 30 -5.72 -25.74 -12.56
C TYR A 30 -6.39 -24.81 -13.58
N MET A 31 -7.70 -24.57 -13.46
CA MET A 31 -8.43 -23.66 -14.34
C MET A 31 -7.91 -22.22 -14.25
N VAL A 32 -7.77 -21.68 -13.03
CA VAL A 32 -7.33 -20.28 -12.79
C VAL A 32 -5.91 -20.04 -13.32
N PHE A 33 -4.99 -20.96 -13.10
CA PHE A 33 -3.59 -20.81 -13.52
C PHE A 33 -3.29 -21.39 -14.92
N SER A 34 -4.28 -21.97 -15.60
CA SER A 34 -4.12 -22.47 -16.97
C SER A 34 -3.81 -21.35 -17.96
N SER A 35 -3.05 -21.67 -19.02
CA SER A 35 -2.88 -20.79 -20.18
C SER A 35 -4.00 -20.92 -21.21
N ALA A 36 -4.96 -21.82 -21.00
CA ALA A 36 -6.05 -22.06 -21.95
C ALA A 36 -6.95 -20.81 -22.10
N PRO A 37 -7.27 -20.38 -23.34
CA PRO A 37 -8.11 -19.20 -23.57
C PRO A 37 -9.49 -19.25 -22.90
N ALA A 38 -10.06 -20.45 -22.76
CA ALA A 38 -11.35 -20.67 -22.12
C ALA A 38 -11.40 -20.19 -20.65
N PHE A 39 -10.25 -20.12 -19.97
CA PHE A 39 -10.16 -19.73 -18.56
C PHE A 39 -9.58 -18.33 -18.36
N LYS A 40 -9.37 -17.56 -19.44
CA LYS A 40 -8.79 -16.20 -19.33
C LYS A 40 -9.62 -15.28 -18.42
N GLY A 41 -10.95 -15.41 -18.43
CA GLY A 41 -11.85 -14.62 -17.57
C GLY A 41 -11.76 -14.96 -16.09
N LEU A 42 -11.13 -16.08 -15.71
CA LEU A 42 -10.90 -16.44 -14.30
C LEU A 42 -9.65 -15.77 -13.72
N LYS A 43 -8.82 -15.14 -14.56
CA LYS A 43 -7.59 -14.43 -14.14
C LYS A 43 -7.89 -12.99 -13.73
N ASP A 44 -8.89 -12.83 -12.88
CA ASP A 44 -9.22 -11.56 -12.26
C ASP A 44 -8.94 -11.66 -10.76
N ALA A 45 -7.91 -10.97 -10.30
CA ALA A 45 -7.54 -10.95 -8.90
C ALA A 45 -8.66 -10.39 -8.01
N GLY A 46 -9.46 -9.45 -8.52
CA GLY A 46 -10.54 -8.80 -7.77
C GLY A 46 -11.76 -9.69 -7.53
N VAL A 47 -11.88 -10.80 -8.27
CA VAL A 47 -12.89 -11.84 -8.02
C VAL A 47 -12.44 -12.82 -6.94
N LEU A 48 -11.12 -12.93 -6.72
CA LEU A 48 -10.52 -13.95 -5.85
C LEU A 48 -10.06 -13.43 -4.49
N ALA A 49 -9.79 -12.12 -4.38
CA ALA A 49 -9.26 -11.51 -3.17
C ALA A 49 -9.58 -10.00 -3.13
N ASP A 50 -9.61 -9.43 -1.93
CA ASP A 50 -9.88 -7.99 -1.73
C ASP A 50 -8.62 -7.13 -2.00
N PRO A 51 -8.65 -6.17 -2.95
CA PRO A 51 -7.51 -5.30 -3.24
C PRO A 51 -7.08 -4.38 -2.10
N PHE A 52 -7.95 -4.10 -1.13
CA PHE A 52 -7.70 -3.09 -0.10
C PHE A 52 -6.95 -3.64 1.11
N ASN A 53 -7.18 -4.90 1.49
CA ASN A 53 -6.67 -5.45 2.75
C ASN A 53 -6.08 -6.88 2.61
N GLU A 54 -6.14 -7.52 1.44
CA GLU A 54 -5.57 -8.86 1.24
C GLU A 54 -4.30 -8.84 0.38
N ALA A 55 -3.18 -9.30 0.96
CA ALA A 55 -1.94 -9.53 0.22
C ALA A 55 -2.11 -10.59 -0.91
N ALA A 56 -3.11 -11.46 -0.80
CA ALA A 56 -3.46 -12.43 -1.83
C ALA A 56 -3.88 -11.77 -3.14
N TYR A 57 -4.61 -10.65 -3.09
CA TYR A 57 -4.99 -9.90 -4.28
C TYR A 57 -3.76 -9.46 -5.04
N TRP A 58 -2.81 -8.80 -4.37
CA TRP A 58 -1.60 -8.29 -5.01
C TRP A 58 -0.76 -9.43 -5.58
N LYS A 59 -0.77 -10.61 -4.93
CA LYS A 59 -0.12 -11.84 -5.43
C LYS A 59 -0.68 -12.29 -6.76
N LEU A 60 -2.01 -12.41 -6.80
CA LEU A 60 -2.72 -12.83 -7.99
C LEU A 60 -2.59 -11.77 -9.09
N TYR A 61 -2.68 -10.48 -8.75
CA TYR A 61 -2.46 -9.37 -9.67
C TYR A 61 -1.10 -9.48 -10.39
N TYR A 62 -0.03 -9.73 -9.63
CA TYR A 62 1.29 -9.95 -10.22
C TYR A 62 1.35 -11.22 -11.09
N LEU A 63 0.84 -12.35 -10.59
CA LEU A 63 0.85 -13.63 -11.31
C LEU A 63 0.00 -13.60 -12.59
N PHE A 64 -1.04 -12.77 -12.63
CA PHE A 64 -1.91 -12.60 -13.79
C PHE A 64 -1.43 -11.53 -14.77
N GLY A 65 -0.29 -10.88 -14.50
CA GLY A 65 0.31 -9.89 -15.39
C GLY A 65 -0.39 -8.53 -15.32
N GLY A 66 -0.73 -8.09 -14.11
CA GLY A 66 -1.31 -6.78 -13.87
C GLY A 66 -0.47 -5.64 -14.45
N GLU A 67 -1.15 -4.57 -14.85
CA GLU A 67 -0.57 -3.41 -15.57
C GLU A 67 0.54 -2.69 -14.80
N TYR A 68 0.39 -2.56 -13.47
CA TYR A 68 1.30 -1.79 -12.63
C TYR A 68 2.36 -2.69 -11.99
N GLY A 69 3.62 -2.48 -12.38
CA GLY A 69 4.77 -3.09 -11.72
C GLY A 69 5.27 -2.32 -10.49
N PRO A 70 6.27 -2.86 -9.79
CA PRO A 70 6.99 -2.13 -8.76
C PRO A 70 7.63 -0.87 -9.33
N PRO A 71 7.79 0.20 -8.52
CA PRO A 71 8.54 1.36 -8.94
C PRO A 71 9.94 0.93 -9.38
N ALA A 72 10.41 1.48 -10.50
CA ALA A 72 11.71 1.10 -11.09
C ALA A 72 12.90 1.33 -10.16
N ASP A 73 12.78 2.31 -9.26
CA ASP A 73 13.82 2.69 -8.30
C ASP A 73 13.21 2.89 -6.90
N PRO A 74 12.92 1.79 -6.17
CA PRO A 74 12.26 1.86 -4.88
C PRO A 74 13.14 2.52 -3.80
N HIS A 75 12.52 3.23 -2.86
CA HIS A 75 13.22 3.72 -1.68
C HIS A 75 13.37 2.57 -0.65
N PRO A 76 14.57 2.27 -0.12
CA PRO A 76 14.77 1.10 0.74
C PRO A 76 13.93 1.13 2.02
N LEU A 77 13.60 2.32 2.52
CA LEU A 77 12.76 2.50 3.72
C LEU A 77 11.27 2.65 3.40
N LEU A 78 10.93 3.28 2.27
CA LEU A 78 9.58 3.79 2.01
C LEU A 78 8.88 3.07 0.85
N GLY A 79 9.59 2.21 0.10
CA GLY A 79 9.07 1.56 -1.10
C GLY A 79 8.98 2.52 -2.28
N TRP A 80 8.04 3.46 -2.24
CA TRP A 80 7.83 4.47 -3.27
C TRP A 80 8.57 5.75 -2.93
N ARG A 81 9.04 6.47 -3.96
CA ARG A 81 9.66 7.78 -3.84
C ARG A 81 8.62 8.87 -4.07
N GLY A 82 8.65 9.89 -3.22
CA GLY A 82 7.92 11.13 -3.43
C GLY A 82 8.81 12.23 -4.00
N ASP A 83 8.32 13.46 -3.95
CA ASP A 83 9.04 14.67 -4.40
C ASP A 83 10.06 15.14 -3.35
N PHE A 84 11.05 14.30 -3.06
CA PHE A 84 12.14 14.59 -2.13
C PHE A 84 13.43 13.86 -2.52
N LYS A 85 14.56 14.36 -2.00
CA LYS A 85 15.90 13.83 -2.28
C LYS A 85 16.03 12.39 -1.74
N PRO A 86 16.30 11.37 -2.56
CA PRO A 86 16.26 9.96 -2.14
C PRO A 86 17.18 9.62 -0.95
N GLY A 87 18.39 10.17 -0.91
CA GLY A 87 19.36 9.84 0.16
C GLY A 87 19.12 10.55 1.48
N SER A 88 18.44 11.70 1.46
CA SER A 88 18.29 12.54 2.66
C SER A 88 16.84 12.76 3.08
N LEU A 89 15.87 12.39 2.25
CA LEU A 89 14.44 12.68 2.43
C LEU A 89 14.13 14.18 2.57
N MET A 90 15.10 15.06 2.28
CA MET A 90 14.88 16.51 2.29
C MET A 90 14.04 16.89 1.09
N HIS A 91 13.05 17.75 1.30
CA HIS A 91 12.26 18.33 0.23
C HIS A 91 13.18 19.07 -0.76
N HIS A 92 12.90 18.98 -2.07
CA HIS A 92 13.72 19.64 -3.09
C HIS A 92 13.81 21.15 -2.88
N GLN A 93 12.71 21.75 -2.43
CA GLN A 93 12.57 23.18 -2.14
C GLN A 93 12.87 23.56 -0.68
N ALA A 94 13.54 22.70 0.11
CA ALA A 94 13.79 22.99 1.52
C ALA A 94 14.57 24.31 1.74
N ALA A 95 15.45 24.68 0.81
CA ALA A 95 16.20 25.94 0.87
C ALA A 95 15.33 27.17 0.63
N GLU A 96 14.19 27.03 -0.06
CA GLU A 96 13.29 28.14 -0.38
C GLU A 96 12.52 28.62 0.84
N VAL A 97 12.44 27.84 1.93
CA VAL A 97 11.80 28.24 3.18
C VAL A 97 12.37 29.57 3.70
N GLY A 98 13.70 29.72 3.67
CA GLY A 98 14.39 30.92 4.15
C GLY A 98 14.09 31.21 5.62
N ALA A 99 13.71 32.46 5.93
CA ALA A 99 13.35 32.89 7.29
C ALA A 99 11.88 32.60 7.66
N ARG A 100 11.09 32.04 6.73
CA ARG A 100 9.67 31.77 6.94
C ARG A 100 9.47 30.50 7.74
N ARG A 101 8.31 30.37 8.35
CA ARG A 101 7.92 29.16 9.07
C ARG A 101 7.54 28.06 8.05
N PRO A 102 8.21 26.90 8.07
CA PRO A 102 7.85 25.81 7.17
C PRO A 102 6.50 25.21 7.55
N VAL A 103 5.69 24.89 6.54
CA VAL A 103 4.46 24.11 6.67
C VAL A 103 4.67 22.81 5.90
N LEU A 104 4.66 21.68 6.60
CA LEU A 104 4.97 20.37 6.04
C LEU A 104 3.65 19.63 5.81
N LEU A 105 3.32 19.34 4.56
CA LEU A 105 2.15 18.56 4.18
C LEU A 105 2.56 17.12 3.88
N TYR A 106 2.14 16.18 4.70
CA TYR A 106 2.33 14.75 4.46
C TYR A 106 1.01 14.11 4.06
N GLY A 107 1.04 13.18 3.12
CA GLY A 107 -0.16 12.49 2.69
C GLY A 107 0.10 11.51 1.55
N ASP A 108 -1.00 10.98 1.05
CA ASP A 108 -1.04 9.99 -0.01
C ASP A 108 -1.23 10.66 -1.40
N SER A 109 -1.86 9.94 -2.33
CA SER A 109 -2.28 10.45 -3.64
C SER A 109 -3.17 11.69 -3.60
N TYR A 110 -3.97 11.89 -2.53
CA TYR A 110 -4.79 13.11 -2.42
C TYR A 110 -3.95 14.36 -2.13
N ALA A 111 -2.85 14.21 -1.38
CA ALA A 111 -1.93 15.32 -1.09
C ALA A 111 -0.89 15.55 -2.18
N GLN A 112 -0.57 14.52 -2.97
CA GLN A 112 0.45 14.57 -4.00
C GLN A 112 0.17 15.67 -5.04
N CYS A 113 1.21 16.41 -5.45
CA CYS A 113 1.11 17.29 -6.61
C CYS A 113 0.93 16.45 -7.88
N MET A 114 -0.20 16.60 -8.56
CA MET A 114 -0.51 15.95 -9.84
C MET A 114 -0.51 17.00 -10.97
N PRO A 115 0.03 16.71 -12.17
CA PRO A 115 0.12 17.67 -13.27
C PRO A 115 -1.22 18.27 -13.73
N GLU A 116 -2.32 17.53 -13.56
CA GLU A 116 -3.65 17.86 -14.06
C GLU A 116 -4.41 18.87 -13.16
N VAL A 117 -3.93 19.10 -11.94
CA VAL A 117 -4.59 19.96 -10.95
C VAL A 117 -3.60 20.92 -10.30
N THR A 118 -4.07 22.08 -9.87
CA THR A 118 -3.21 23.02 -9.15
C THR A 118 -2.82 22.42 -7.79
N CYS A 119 -1.52 22.23 -7.57
CA CYS A 119 -1.04 21.65 -6.33
C CYS A 119 -1.25 22.59 -5.13
N PHE A 120 -1.55 22.03 -3.95
CA PHE A 120 -1.62 22.78 -2.68
C PHE A 120 -0.38 23.65 -2.44
N GLN A 121 0.81 23.13 -2.76
CA GLN A 121 2.07 23.87 -2.64
C GLN A 121 2.09 25.11 -3.51
N GLN A 122 1.66 24.98 -4.76
CA GLN A 122 1.58 26.11 -5.67
C GLN A 122 0.56 27.14 -5.16
N LEU A 123 -0.66 26.70 -4.83
CA LEU A 123 -1.72 27.57 -4.33
C LEU A 123 -1.25 28.39 -3.14
N LEU A 124 -0.74 27.73 -2.09
CA LEU A 124 -0.35 28.42 -0.86
C LEU A 124 0.92 29.26 -1.02
N ASN A 125 1.95 28.78 -1.73
CA ASN A 125 3.18 29.55 -1.90
C ASN A 125 3.03 30.74 -2.86
N THR A 126 1.97 30.78 -3.69
CA THR A 126 1.61 31.97 -4.49
C THR A 126 0.69 32.95 -3.76
N ASP A 127 0.02 32.53 -2.67
CA ASP A 127 -0.82 33.41 -1.88
C ASP A 127 0.05 34.38 -1.06
N THR A 128 -0.15 35.69 -1.27
CA THR A 128 0.72 36.71 -0.67
C THR A 128 0.57 36.82 0.85
N ALA A 129 -0.61 36.47 1.39
CA ALA A 129 -0.84 36.49 2.83
C ALA A 129 -0.15 35.32 3.53
N PHE A 130 -0.24 34.11 2.96
CA PHE A 130 0.44 32.92 3.45
C PHE A 130 1.96 33.01 3.27
N ALA A 131 2.41 33.31 2.04
CA ALA A 131 3.81 33.24 1.64
C ALA A 131 4.70 34.28 2.31
N ARG A 132 4.11 35.31 2.95
CA ARG A 132 4.81 36.32 3.74
C ARG A 132 5.56 35.69 4.92
N ASP A 133 4.88 34.82 5.66
CA ASP A 133 5.38 34.27 6.93
C ASP A 133 5.56 32.75 6.88
N HIS A 134 5.02 32.08 5.85
CA HIS A 134 5.01 30.63 5.73
C HIS A 134 5.52 30.16 4.36
N PHE A 135 5.97 28.91 4.30
CA PHE A 135 6.27 28.23 3.04
C PHE A 135 5.86 26.76 3.14
N LEU A 136 4.99 26.30 2.24
CA LEU A 136 4.54 24.92 2.17
C LEU A 136 5.59 24.05 1.47
N LEU A 137 5.91 22.91 2.08
CA LEU A 137 6.66 21.80 1.50
C LEU A 137 5.75 20.58 1.45
N ASN A 138 5.44 20.10 0.25
CA ASN A 138 4.52 19.01 0.02
C ASN A 138 5.26 17.67 -0.11
N TYR A 139 5.17 16.89 0.94
CA TYR A 139 5.68 15.52 1.03
C TYR A 139 4.66 14.45 0.57
N GLY A 140 3.50 14.86 0.03
CA GLY A 140 2.47 13.97 -0.49
C GLY A 140 3.00 13.00 -1.53
N THR A 141 2.78 11.70 -1.33
CA THR A 141 3.28 10.64 -2.21
C THR A 141 2.19 9.62 -2.50
N GLY A 142 1.87 9.43 -3.78
CA GLY A 142 0.88 8.47 -4.24
C GLY A 142 1.20 7.04 -3.81
N GLY A 143 0.16 6.33 -3.35
CA GLY A 143 0.27 4.94 -2.90
C GLY A 143 0.83 4.77 -1.49
N TYR A 144 1.17 5.85 -0.79
CA TYR A 144 1.55 5.79 0.61
C TYR A 144 0.39 5.33 1.50
N GLY A 145 0.67 4.43 2.42
CA GLY A 145 -0.19 4.14 3.56
C GLY A 145 0.12 5.06 4.74
N VAL A 146 -0.65 4.94 5.83
CA VAL A 146 -0.42 5.72 7.06
C VAL A 146 0.95 5.44 7.67
N ASP A 147 1.42 4.20 7.55
CA ASP A 147 2.76 3.74 7.96
C ASP A 147 3.89 4.49 7.23
N GLN A 148 3.79 4.63 5.90
CA GLN A 148 4.75 5.35 5.08
C GLN A 148 4.74 6.85 5.37
N ILE A 149 3.56 7.41 5.59
CA ILE A 149 3.37 8.82 5.94
C ILE A 149 4.01 9.11 7.30
N ALA A 150 3.72 8.28 8.30
CA ALA A 150 4.32 8.40 9.63
C ALA A 150 5.84 8.27 9.59
N LEU A 151 6.36 7.27 8.85
CA LEU A 151 7.79 7.05 8.71
C LEU A 151 8.49 8.23 8.02
N LEU A 152 7.93 8.75 6.93
CA LEU A 152 8.48 9.94 6.27
C LEU A 152 8.46 11.16 7.19
N PHE A 153 7.38 11.36 7.94
CA PHE A 153 7.28 12.41 8.96
C PHE A 153 8.41 12.28 9.98
N GLU A 154 8.58 11.12 10.63
CA GLU A 154 9.61 10.88 11.66
C GLU A 154 11.02 11.19 11.15
N GLN A 155 11.31 10.87 9.89
CA GLN A 155 12.63 11.09 9.30
C GLN A 155 12.93 12.56 8.95
N THR A 156 11.91 13.39 8.83
CA THR A 156 12.04 14.72 8.21
C THR A 156 11.61 15.88 9.09
N PHE A 157 10.63 15.74 9.99
CA PHE A 157 10.02 16.89 10.67
C PHE A 157 11.01 17.66 11.57
N LEU A 158 11.92 16.95 12.26
CA LEU A 158 12.93 17.55 13.13
C LEU A 158 14.02 18.32 12.37
N ARG A 159 14.03 18.24 11.03
CA ARG A 159 14.98 18.98 10.20
C ARG A 159 14.55 20.41 9.92
N TYR A 160 13.35 20.76 10.35
CA TYR A 160 12.75 22.07 10.17
C TYR A 160 12.57 22.75 11.53
N GLU A 161 12.84 24.05 11.60
CA GLU A 161 12.65 24.81 12.83
C GLU A 161 11.17 25.17 13.01
N ARG A 162 10.58 24.73 14.13
CA ARG A 162 9.19 25.05 14.53
C ARG A 162 8.15 24.86 13.40
N PRO A 163 8.13 23.72 12.66
CA PRO A 163 7.22 23.54 11.54
C PRO A 163 5.75 23.55 11.99
N VAL A 164 4.85 23.93 11.09
CA VAL A 164 3.45 23.48 11.13
C VAL A 164 3.36 22.18 10.36
N VAL A 165 2.72 21.17 10.91
CA VAL A 165 2.60 19.85 10.28
C VAL A 165 1.14 19.58 9.96
N VAL A 166 0.87 19.19 8.72
CA VAL A 166 -0.46 18.85 8.22
C VAL A 166 -0.42 17.43 7.69
N PHE A 167 -1.34 16.60 8.17
CA PHE A 167 -1.56 15.25 7.66
C PHE A 167 -2.83 15.22 6.83
N SER A 168 -2.72 14.70 5.62
CA SER A 168 -3.82 14.45 4.72
C SER A 168 -3.91 12.94 4.48
N LEU A 169 -4.94 12.32 5.06
CA LEU A 169 -5.09 10.87 5.09
C LEU A 169 -6.41 10.49 4.41
N MET A 170 -6.36 9.59 3.43
CA MET A 170 -7.56 8.92 2.96
C MET A 170 -7.91 7.80 3.94
N VAL A 171 -9.20 7.66 4.27
CA VAL A 171 -9.67 6.60 5.18
C VAL A 171 -9.29 5.21 4.66
N THR A 172 -9.30 5.04 3.34
CA THR A 172 -8.90 3.79 2.66
C THR A 172 -7.43 3.42 2.85
N ASP A 173 -6.57 4.36 3.25
CA ASP A 173 -5.15 4.07 3.49
C ASP A 173 -4.90 3.45 4.86
N MET A 174 -5.86 3.59 5.78
CA MET A 174 -5.83 2.87 7.06
C MET A 174 -5.97 1.36 6.81
N ASP A 175 -6.90 0.96 5.95
CA ASP A 175 -7.16 -0.46 5.62
C ASP A 175 -5.99 -1.13 4.90
N ARG A 176 -5.14 -0.33 4.22
CA ARG A 176 -3.99 -0.80 3.44
C ARG A 176 -2.68 -0.84 4.23
N SER A 177 -2.64 -0.27 5.43
CA SER A 177 -1.44 -0.24 6.27
C SER A 177 -0.95 -1.62 6.74
N PRO A 178 -1.79 -2.66 6.90
CA PRO A 178 -1.33 -4.02 7.21
C PRO A 178 -0.70 -4.76 6.03
N LEU A 179 -0.75 -4.22 4.80
CA LEU A 179 -0.23 -4.91 3.62
C LEU A 179 1.30 -4.83 3.60
N ASP A 180 1.96 -6.00 3.56
CA ASP A 180 3.41 -6.06 3.38
C ASP A 180 3.87 -5.59 1.99
N TRP A 181 2.96 -5.63 1.01
CA TRP A 181 3.28 -5.34 -0.39
C TRP A 181 2.04 -5.01 -1.23
N ARG A 182 2.21 -4.21 -2.30
CA ARG A 182 1.21 -3.93 -3.34
C ARG A 182 1.81 -4.04 -4.73
N THR A 183 1.86 -2.94 -5.49
CA THR A 183 2.67 -2.90 -6.71
C THR A 183 4.16 -2.86 -6.37
N GLY A 184 4.53 -2.33 -5.21
CA GLY A 184 5.88 -2.35 -4.65
C GLY A 184 5.93 -2.80 -3.20
N GLN A 185 7.14 -2.85 -2.66
CA GLN A 185 7.40 -3.12 -1.24
C GLN A 185 6.78 -2.01 -0.37
N LYS A 186 6.01 -2.38 0.66
CA LYS A 186 5.61 -1.45 1.73
C LYS A 186 6.70 -1.41 2.81
N PRO A 187 6.79 -0.35 3.63
CA PRO A 187 7.73 -0.31 4.74
C PRO A 187 7.59 -1.59 5.56
N ILE A 188 8.71 -2.27 5.74
CA ILE A 188 8.79 -3.26 6.80
C ILE A 188 8.92 -2.42 8.06
N SER A 189 7.78 -2.01 8.62
CA SER A 189 7.79 -1.63 10.03
C SER A 189 8.38 -2.84 10.74
N ALA A 190 9.54 -2.67 11.35
CA ALA A 190 10.05 -3.68 12.25
C ALA A 190 9.04 -3.73 13.39
N SER A 191 8.02 -4.59 13.27
CA SER A 191 7.34 -5.19 14.40
C SER A 191 8.35 -6.07 15.13
N LYS A 192 9.38 -5.45 15.69
CA LYS A 192 10.00 -5.91 16.93
C LYS A 192 8.94 -5.72 18.00
N GLY A 193 8.04 -6.68 18.06
CA GLY A 193 6.93 -6.76 19.00
C GLY A 193 6.15 -8.02 18.70
N THR A 194 6.49 -9.10 19.41
CA THR A 194 5.90 -10.44 19.36
C THR A 194 6.14 -11.25 18.08
N ALA A 195 7.33 -11.86 18.04
CA ALA A 195 7.45 -13.22 17.53
C ALA A 195 6.45 -14.11 18.30
N TYR A 196 5.54 -14.76 17.58
CA TYR A 196 4.92 -15.98 18.09
C TYR A 196 5.97 -17.09 17.97
N GLY A 197 6.54 -17.46 19.11
CA GLY A 197 7.15 -18.78 19.30
C GLY A 197 6.09 -19.87 19.40
#